data_AF-A0A2W4I409-F1
#
_entry.id   AF-A0A2W4I409-F1
#
_cell.length_a   1.000
_cell.length_b   1.000
_cell.length_c   1.000
_cell.angle_alpha   90.00
_cell.angle_beta   90.00
_cell.angle_gamma   90.00
#
_symmetry.space_group_name_H-M   'P 1'
#
loop_
_entity.id
_entity.type
_entity.pdbx_description
1 polymer ?
#
loop_
_entity_poly.entity_id
_entity_poly.type
_entity_poly.pdbx_seq_one_letter_code
_entity_poly.pdbx_strand_id
1 'polypeptide(L)'
;MSSKIITKEKIKERYEIFNDAKKRLKEDFYGIDNTIDEIFKSIETWYIYNEYMMRPCIINLWGLTGVGKTDLMKKLKTYLKIESFASTELDNNSNTVLESFDESYHQKNKSILDLLDEYDVEVDNISIVVFDEIHRFRTINDKGELINKSKYNDIWKLLSDGTLTDSGFAIQYVNKAIERIEHRYNQIRSTLSNKSQSFEDKLAFIMGINPKSNEDVEAERKAMDEFEQKHGYVSYNMKLNSSSELDDFMSASRNNIDVGKLIYFIEIDDEDINQLKKFKFIYQGKSDFIINEILLKTTDNKHDRLWRYFNNCSNKVLLEWLKFKKKRLIDYYKDMDSMQLREEDKKYIYSKMLIVMCGNVEKEDYDENGNIDIYKKMNTLFRPEQVSRFGNSYIIYPILTENAYKDIIKREIEFTINKFLEEYYDELKDHVFDIDSMINDVLKTLDKDYIYSGVRPVISATQRYFSTLIPPLLIKALNKET
;
A
#
# COMPACT_ATOMS: atom_id res chain seq x y z
N MET A 1 9.18 -24.82 -0.63
CA MET A 1 10.44 -24.04 -0.60
C MET A 1 11.18 -24.24 -1.91
N SER A 2 11.09 -23.29 -2.84
CA SER A 2 11.92 -23.25 -4.05
C SER A 2 13.40 -23.14 -3.67
N SER A 3 14.31 -23.74 -4.44
CA SER A 3 15.73 -23.79 -4.12
C SER A 3 16.30 -22.38 -3.91
N LYS A 4 16.77 -22.08 -2.69
CA LYS A 4 17.40 -20.80 -2.30
C LYS A 4 18.74 -20.50 -2.98
N ILE A 5 19.15 -21.29 -3.98
CA ILE A 5 20.45 -21.15 -4.64
C ILE A 5 20.26 -20.40 -5.95
N ILE A 6 20.78 -19.16 -5.98
CA ILE A 6 20.86 -18.38 -7.20
C ILE A 6 21.90 -18.97 -8.17
N THR A 7 21.58 -19.03 -9.46
CA THR A 7 22.51 -19.50 -10.49
C THR A 7 23.47 -18.39 -10.92
N LYS A 8 24.63 -18.77 -11.48
CA LYS A 8 25.61 -17.80 -11.99
C LYS A 8 25.03 -16.97 -13.14
N GLU A 9 24.19 -17.58 -13.97
CA GLU A 9 23.51 -16.93 -15.09
C GLU A 9 22.57 -15.82 -14.57
N LYS A 10 21.79 -16.10 -13.52
CA LYS A 10 20.86 -15.13 -12.93
C LYS A 10 21.60 -13.98 -12.22
N ILE A 11 22.73 -14.26 -11.57
CA ILE A 11 23.60 -13.21 -11.02
C ILE A 11 24.07 -12.28 -12.14
N LYS A 12 24.55 -12.85 -13.26
CA LYS A 12 25.06 -12.08 -14.39
C LYS A 12 23.97 -11.19 -15.00
N GLU A 13 22.79 -11.74 -15.25
CA GLU A 13 21.63 -10.99 -15.76
C GLU A 13 21.27 -9.81 -14.85
N ARG A 14 21.19 -10.05 -13.53
CA ARG A 14 20.91 -8.99 -12.56
C ARG A 14 21.99 -7.90 -12.59
N TYR A 15 23.28 -8.25 -12.69
CA TYR A 15 24.35 -7.26 -12.81
C TYR A 15 24.28 -6.44 -14.10
N GLU A 16 23.89 -7.05 -15.22
CA GLU A 16 23.69 -6.34 -16.48
C GLU A 16 22.59 -5.28 -16.34
N ILE A 17 21.43 -5.67 -15.79
CA ILE A 17 20.32 -4.73 -15.52
C ILE A 17 20.73 -3.66 -14.51
N PHE A 18 21.44 -4.05 -13.45
CA PHE A 18 21.87 -3.16 -12.38
C PHE A 18 22.82 -2.07 -12.88
N ASN A 19 23.82 -2.44 -13.69
CA ASN A 19 24.78 -1.48 -14.24
C ASN A 19 24.15 -0.58 -15.31
N ASP A 20 23.25 -1.12 -16.15
CA ASP A 20 22.49 -0.32 -17.11
C ASP A 20 21.57 0.70 -16.40
N ALA A 21 20.85 0.26 -15.36
CA ALA A 21 20.01 1.15 -14.55
C ALA A 21 20.81 2.28 -13.91
N LYS A 22 22.00 1.97 -13.37
CA LYS A 22 22.90 2.95 -12.79
C LYS A 22 23.32 4.01 -13.80
N LYS A 23 23.72 3.56 -15.00
CA LYS A 23 24.13 4.44 -16.10
C LYS A 23 23.00 5.37 -16.52
N ARG A 24 21.80 4.82 -16.76
CA ARG A 24 20.62 5.60 -17.18
C ARG A 24 20.22 6.64 -16.14
N LEU A 25 20.30 6.32 -14.84
CA LEU A 25 20.02 7.31 -13.79
C LEU A 25 21.02 8.47 -13.79
N LYS A 26 22.31 8.21 -14.05
CA LYS A 26 23.31 9.29 -14.17
C LYS A 26 23.09 10.16 -15.42
N GLU A 27 22.57 9.57 -16.49
CA GLU A 27 22.18 10.33 -17.69
C GLU A 27 20.93 11.19 -17.44
N ASP A 28 20.04 10.76 -16.56
CA ASP A 28 18.77 11.42 -16.26
C ASP A 28 18.84 12.49 -15.18
N PHE A 29 19.79 12.40 -14.25
CA PHE A 29 19.93 13.33 -13.14
C PHE A 29 21.28 14.04 -13.15
N TYR A 30 21.26 15.35 -12.94
CA TYR A 30 22.48 16.18 -12.94
C TYR A 30 22.99 16.45 -11.53
N GLY A 31 24.32 16.43 -11.39
CA GLY A 31 24.99 16.85 -10.16
C GLY A 31 24.83 15.90 -8.97
N ILE A 32 24.24 14.72 -9.17
CA ILE A 32 24.01 13.72 -8.11
C ILE A 32 24.64 12.35 -8.41
N ASP A 33 25.61 12.27 -9.31
CA ASP A 33 26.30 11.02 -9.69
C ASP A 33 26.84 10.25 -8.49
N ASN A 34 27.46 10.96 -7.53
CA ASN A 34 27.98 10.38 -6.31
C ASN A 34 26.85 9.82 -5.43
N THR A 35 25.74 10.54 -5.32
CA THR A 35 24.53 10.08 -4.61
C THR A 35 23.98 8.82 -5.27
N ILE A 36 23.93 8.75 -6.60
CA ILE A 36 23.53 7.55 -7.34
C ILE A 36 24.51 6.40 -7.06
N ASP A 37 25.82 6.67 -7.05
CA ASP A 37 26.83 5.66 -6.72
C ASP A 37 26.63 5.09 -5.31
N GLU A 38 26.34 5.94 -4.33
CA GLU A 38 26.03 5.54 -2.96
C GLU A 38 24.74 4.71 -2.86
N ILE A 39 23.67 5.12 -3.54
CA ILE A 39 22.41 4.35 -3.60
C ILE A 39 22.68 2.96 -4.13
N PHE A 40 23.36 2.84 -5.28
CA PHE A 40 23.66 1.54 -5.89
C PHE A 40 24.56 0.70 -4.99
N LYS A 41 25.55 1.29 -4.33
CA LYS A 41 26.37 0.58 -3.35
C LYS A 41 25.54 0.01 -2.20
N SER A 42 24.57 0.78 -1.68
CA SER A 42 23.72 0.34 -0.56
C SER A 42 22.72 -0.76 -0.94
N ILE A 43 22.25 -0.79 -2.20
CA ILE A 43 21.21 -1.72 -2.63
C ILE A 43 21.74 -2.92 -3.45
N GLU A 44 23.04 -2.98 -3.76
CA GLU A 44 23.64 -4.04 -4.59
C GLU A 44 23.33 -5.44 -4.05
N THR A 45 23.58 -5.66 -2.75
CA THR A 45 23.32 -6.97 -2.14
C THR A 45 21.84 -7.33 -2.18
N TRP A 46 20.97 -6.35 -1.94
CA TRP A 46 19.52 -6.55 -1.99
C TRP A 46 19.03 -6.94 -3.39
N TYR A 47 19.53 -6.30 -4.44
CA TYR A 47 19.06 -6.58 -5.80
C TYR A 47 19.69 -7.86 -6.37
N ILE A 48 21.01 -7.99 -6.28
CA ILE A 48 21.76 -9.10 -6.88
C ILE A 48 21.53 -10.41 -6.13
N TYR A 49 21.55 -10.37 -4.79
CA TYR A 49 21.56 -11.53 -3.91
C TYR A 49 20.29 -11.62 -3.05
N ASN A 50 19.14 -11.22 -3.60
CA ASN A 50 17.89 -11.08 -2.86
C ASN A 50 17.44 -12.38 -2.12
N GLU A 51 17.84 -13.55 -2.61
CA GLU A 51 17.56 -14.85 -1.99
C GLU A 51 18.24 -15.06 -0.63
N TYR A 52 19.31 -14.29 -0.35
CA TYR A 52 20.09 -14.37 0.89
C TYR A 52 19.76 -13.27 1.90
N MET A 53 18.85 -12.35 1.54
CA MET A 53 18.41 -11.31 2.45
C MET A 53 17.64 -11.92 3.61
N MET A 54 17.96 -11.48 4.82
CA MET A 54 17.31 -11.95 6.06
C MET A 54 16.34 -10.92 6.64
N ARG A 55 16.40 -9.68 6.15
CA ARG A 55 15.61 -8.51 6.57
C ARG A 55 15.47 -7.56 5.38
N PRO A 56 14.47 -6.66 5.37
CA PRO A 56 14.39 -5.61 4.38
C PRO A 56 15.68 -4.80 4.32
N CYS A 57 16.05 -4.37 3.11
CA CYS A 57 17.10 -3.37 2.93
C CYS A 57 16.52 -1.99 3.25
N ILE A 58 17.24 -1.16 4.01
CA ILE A 58 16.77 0.17 4.40
C ILE A 58 17.78 1.21 3.93
N ILE A 59 17.29 2.20 3.18
CA ILE A 59 18.07 3.39 2.80
C ILE A 59 17.31 4.67 3.18
N ASN A 60 18.04 5.70 3.59
CA ASN A 60 17.49 7.00 3.97
C ASN A 60 17.98 8.06 3.00
N LEU A 61 17.07 8.67 2.25
CA LEU A 61 17.38 9.73 1.30
C LEU A 61 16.99 11.07 1.92
N TRP A 62 17.96 11.91 2.24
CA TRP A 62 17.72 13.23 2.83
C TRP A 62 18.26 14.32 1.93
N GLY A 63 17.51 15.41 1.77
CA GLY A 63 17.88 16.50 0.89
C GLY A 63 16.79 17.56 0.82
N LEU A 64 17.07 18.69 0.18
CA LEU A 64 16.08 19.75 0.01
C LEU A 64 14.80 19.23 -0.67
N THR A 65 13.70 19.93 -0.47
CA THR A 65 12.44 19.65 -1.17
C THR A 65 12.62 19.84 -2.66
N GLY A 66 12.08 18.94 -3.48
CA GLY A 66 12.10 19.10 -4.95
C GLY A 66 13.44 18.84 -5.63
N VAL A 67 14.40 18.16 -4.99
CA VAL A 67 15.67 17.70 -5.60
C VAL A 67 15.55 16.38 -6.38
N GLY A 68 14.35 15.80 -6.48
CA GLY A 68 14.10 14.61 -7.28
C GLY A 68 14.20 13.27 -6.54
N LYS A 69 14.24 13.23 -5.20
CA LYS A 69 14.30 11.98 -4.41
C LYS A 69 13.26 10.94 -4.86
N THR A 70 11.99 11.33 -4.88
CA THR A 70 10.85 10.47 -5.24
C THR A 70 10.86 10.11 -6.73
N ASP A 71 11.29 11.02 -7.59
CA ASP A 71 11.42 10.76 -9.04
C ASP A 71 12.53 9.74 -9.32
N LEU A 72 13.66 9.84 -8.60
CA LEU A 72 14.77 8.90 -8.68
C LEU A 72 14.31 7.50 -8.32
N MET A 73 13.50 7.33 -7.28
CA MET A 73 12.94 6.03 -6.91
C MET A 73 11.96 5.46 -7.95
N LYS A 74 11.13 6.31 -8.57
CA LYS A 74 10.22 5.88 -9.65
C LYS A 74 11.01 5.42 -10.89
N LYS A 75 12.07 6.14 -11.27
CA LYS A 75 12.95 5.74 -12.37
C LYS A 75 13.79 4.50 -12.02
N LEU A 76 14.29 4.41 -10.79
CA LEU A 76 15.01 3.23 -10.29
C LEU A 76 14.15 1.96 -10.40
N LYS A 77 12.88 2.02 -9.96
CA LYS A 77 11.91 0.93 -10.15
C LYS A 77 11.85 0.49 -11.62
N THR A 78 11.70 1.47 -12.51
CA THR A 78 11.53 1.24 -13.95
C THR A 78 12.75 0.57 -14.55
N TYR A 79 13.95 1.07 -14.24
CA TYR A 79 15.18 0.54 -14.82
C TYR A 79 15.63 -0.78 -14.21
N LEU A 80 15.34 -1.02 -12.93
CA LEU A 80 15.56 -2.33 -12.31
C LEU A 80 14.48 -3.36 -12.65
N LYS A 81 13.45 -2.97 -13.42
CA LYS A 81 12.33 -3.82 -13.85
C LYS A 81 11.59 -4.48 -12.68
N ILE A 82 11.31 -3.70 -11.64
CA ILE A 82 10.58 -4.18 -10.45
C ILE A 82 9.11 -3.85 -10.62
N GLU A 83 8.24 -4.84 -10.43
CA GLU A 83 6.79 -4.66 -10.60
C GLU A 83 6.16 -4.02 -9.36
N SER A 84 6.39 -4.63 -8.19
CA SER A 84 5.84 -4.19 -6.91
C SER A 84 6.50 -2.90 -6.40
N PHE A 85 5.74 -1.80 -6.42
CA PHE A 85 6.18 -0.49 -5.96
C PHE A 85 5.06 0.20 -5.18
N ALA A 86 5.32 0.53 -3.92
CA ALA A 86 4.43 1.31 -3.08
C ALA A 86 5.09 2.66 -2.76
N SER A 87 4.32 3.74 -2.82
CA SER A 87 4.77 5.07 -2.39
C SER A 87 3.67 5.74 -1.59
N THR A 88 4.01 6.28 -0.43
CA THR A 88 3.06 7.02 0.39
C THR A 88 3.75 8.18 1.11
N GLU A 89 3.03 9.28 1.28
CA GLU A 89 3.44 10.35 2.19
C GLU A 89 2.96 9.98 3.60
N LEU A 90 3.89 9.89 4.55
CA LEU A 90 3.53 9.60 5.94
C LEU A 90 3.15 10.88 6.66
N ASP A 91 1.85 11.19 6.66
CA ASP A 91 1.27 12.30 7.41
C ASP A 91 0.33 11.80 8.52
N ASN A 92 0.38 12.47 9.68
CA ASN A 92 -0.54 12.22 10.80
C ASN A 92 -1.85 13.01 10.65
N ASN A 93 -1.88 14.06 9.81
CA ASN A 93 -2.95 15.06 9.79
C ASN A 93 -4.01 14.85 8.69
N SER A 94 -3.80 13.90 7.77
CA SER A 94 -4.78 13.64 6.71
C SER A 94 -5.96 12.84 7.26
N ASN A 95 -6.98 13.53 7.77
CA ASN A 95 -8.35 13.04 7.66
C ASN A 95 -8.77 13.30 6.22
N THR A 96 -9.02 12.27 5.43
CA THR A 96 -9.61 12.51 4.11
C THR A 96 -11.00 13.13 4.30
N VAL A 97 -11.42 14.01 3.40
CA VAL A 97 -12.78 14.59 3.43
C VAL A 97 -13.85 13.49 3.41
N LEU A 98 -13.57 12.35 2.77
CA LEU A 98 -14.41 11.14 2.80
C LEU A 98 -14.53 10.51 4.20
N GLU A 99 -13.48 10.54 5.02
CA GLU A 99 -13.53 10.08 6.44
C GLU A 99 -14.45 10.97 7.31
N SER A 100 -14.82 12.17 6.84
CA SER A 100 -15.71 13.08 7.58
C SER A 100 -17.20 12.94 7.24
N PHE A 101 -17.57 12.14 6.23
CA PHE A 101 -18.96 11.96 5.79
C PHE A 101 -19.64 10.70 6.34
N ASP A 102 -18.90 9.78 6.98
CA ASP A 102 -19.45 8.52 7.47
C ASP A 102 -19.04 8.25 8.93
N GLU A 103 -19.94 8.58 9.87
CA GLU A 103 -19.76 8.28 11.30
C GLU A 103 -19.66 6.77 11.60
N SER A 104 -20.04 5.90 10.66
CA SER A 104 -19.96 4.44 10.79
C SER A 104 -18.64 3.86 10.29
N TYR A 105 -17.85 4.61 9.53
CA TYR A 105 -16.43 4.34 9.33
C TYR A 105 -15.68 4.82 10.57
N HIS A 106 -15.73 4.02 11.65
CA HIS A 106 -14.75 4.12 12.72
C HIS A 106 -13.38 4.41 12.12
N GLN A 107 -12.77 5.55 12.48
CA GLN A 107 -11.42 5.98 12.13
C GLN A 107 -10.54 4.75 11.87
N LYS A 108 -10.43 4.32 10.60
CA LYS A 108 -9.58 3.19 10.26
C LYS A 108 -8.18 3.74 10.47
N ASN A 109 -7.56 3.34 11.58
CA ASN A 109 -6.12 3.48 11.79
C ASN A 109 -5.45 2.75 10.61
N LYS A 110 -5.16 3.49 9.53
CA LYS A 110 -4.52 2.94 8.34
C LYS A 110 -3.15 2.45 8.77
N SER A 111 -2.90 1.16 8.60
CA SER A 111 -1.64 0.51 8.94
C SER A 111 -0.74 0.44 7.70
N ILE A 112 0.57 0.24 7.90
CA ILE A 112 1.49 -0.04 6.79
C ILE A 112 1.07 -1.33 6.08
N LEU A 113 0.55 -2.31 6.82
CA LEU A 113 0.05 -3.55 6.26
C LEU A 113 -1.09 -3.34 5.27
N ASP A 114 -2.03 -2.45 5.60
CA ASP A 114 -3.13 -2.08 4.70
C ASP A 114 -2.63 -1.37 3.43
N LEU A 115 -1.56 -0.57 3.57
CA LEU A 115 -0.90 0.08 2.45
C LEU A 115 -0.25 -0.98 1.54
N LEU A 116 0.50 -1.93 2.10
CA LEU A 116 1.18 -2.94 1.29
C LEU A 116 0.18 -3.80 0.49
N ASP A 117 -0.95 -4.14 1.10
CA ASP A 117 -2.06 -4.85 0.44
C ASP A 117 -2.65 -4.04 -0.74
N GLU A 118 -2.86 -2.73 -0.55
CA GLU A 118 -3.36 -1.82 -1.61
C GLU A 118 -2.44 -1.79 -2.85
N TYR A 119 -1.14 -2.02 -2.66
CA TYR A 119 -0.12 -2.01 -3.72
C TYR A 119 0.36 -3.40 -4.13
N ASP A 120 -0.31 -4.48 -3.70
CA ASP A 120 0.03 -5.87 -4.03
C ASP A 120 1.48 -6.24 -3.66
N VAL A 121 1.91 -5.78 -2.48
CA VAL A 121 3.25 -6.04 -1.94
C VAL A 121 3.20 -7.21 -0.97
N GLU A 122 3.62 -8.37 -1.47
CA GLU A 122 3.74 -9.60 -0.68
C GLU A 122 5.13 -9.79 -0.06
N VAL A 123 5.21 -10.65 0.95
CA VAL A 123 6.43 -10.94 1.72
C VAL A 123 7.57 -11.48 0.84
N ASP A 124 7.23 -12.30 -0.15
CA ASP A 124 8.19 -13.01 -1.01
C ASP A 124 8.54 -12.29 -2.32
N ASN A 125 7.92 -11.14 -2.58
CA ASN A 125 8.12 -10.35 -3.79
C ASN A 125 9.29 -9.37 -3.61
N ILE A 126 10.12 -9.23 -4.65
CA ILE A 126 11.06 -8.11 -4.72
C ILE A 126 10.25 -6.83 -4.89
N SER A 127 10.38 -5.92 -3.93
CA SER A 127 9.51 -4.75 -3.84
C SER A 127 10.30 -3.52 -3.40
N ILE A 128 9.86 -2.35 -3.85
CA ILE A 128 10.35 -1.05 -3.36
C ILE A 128 9.19 -0.36 -2.67
N VAL A 129 9.39 0.05 -1.42
CA VAL A 129 8.44 0.83 -0.63
C VAL A 129 9.07 2.18 -0.28
N VAL A 130 8.46 3.25 -0.77
CA VAL A 130 8.91 4.62 -0.54
C VAL A 130 8.00 5.29 0.49
N PHE A 131 8.59 5.64 1.63
CA PHE A 131 7.98 6.50 2.64
C PHE A 131 8.45 7.94 2.42
N ASP A 132 7.63 8.69 1.69
CA ASP A 132 7.92 10.07 1.36
C ASP A 132 7.55 11.02 2.50
N GLU A 133 8.22 12.17 2.53
CA GLU A 133 8.02 13.22 3.52
C GLU A 133 8.11 12.72 4.99
N ILE A 134 9.00 11.76 5.29
CA ILE A 134 9.07 11.08 6.61
C ILE A 134 9.23 12.03 7.80
N HIS A 135 9.83 13.20 7.59
CA HIS A 135 9.97 14.27 8.60
C HIS A 135 8.61 14.80 9.10
N ARG A 136 7.55 14.74 8.28
CA ARG A 136 6.16 15.03 8.71
C ARG A 136 5.63 13.96 9.66
N PHE A 137 6.16 12.75 9.55
CA PHE A 137 5.92 11.66 10.49
C PHE A 137 6.74 11.80 11.78
N ARG A 138 7.18 13.00 12.19
CA ARG A 138 7.77 13.23 13.52
C ARG A 138 6.89 12.70 14.66
N THR A 139 7.55 12.23 15.72
CA THR A 139 6.94 11.68 16.93
C THR A 139 7.26 12.51 18.17
N ILE A 140 8.14 13.50 18.01
CA ILE A 140 8.49 14.49 19.02
C ILE A 140 8.06 15.85 18.50
N ASN A 141 7.54 16.70 19.39
CA ASN A 141 7.23 18.10 19.05
C ASN A 141 8.40 19.05 19.30
N ASP A 142 8.27 20.35 18.95
CA ASP A 142 9.36 21.32 19.10
C ASP A 142 9.75 21.58 20.56
N LYS A 143 8.91 21.14 21.52
CA LYS A 143 9.18 21.19 22.97
C LYS A 143 9.78 19.89 23.52
N GLY A 144 9.99 18.87 22.69
CA GLY A 144 10.47 17.56 23.12
C GLY A 144 9.37 16.61 23.63
N GLU A 145 8.10 16.97 23.52
CA GLU A 145 6.98 16.17 24.01
C GLU A 145 6.52 15.14 22.96
N LEU A 146 5.92 14.04 23.42
CA LEU A 146 5.48 12.94 22.58
C LEU A 146 4.21 13.31 21.80
N ILE A 147 4.23 13.03 20.49
CA ILE A 147 3.06 13.13 19.61
C ILE A 147 2.38 11.76 19.59
N ASN A 148 1.15 11.69 20.09
CA ASN A 148 0.36 10.47 20.02
C ASN A 148 -0.17 10.26 18.60
N LYS A 149 0.07 9.08 18.03
CA LYS A 149 -0.26 8.75 16.64
C LYS A 149 -1.22 7.59 16.59
N SER A 150 -2.16 7.64 15.65
CA SER A 150 -3.12 6.57 15.39
C SER A 150 -2.84 5.80 14.09
N LYS A 151 -2.28 6.45 13.07
CA LYS A 151 -1.98 5.87 11.75
C LYS A 151 -0.51 5.41 11.64
N TYR A 152 -0.27 4.32 10.91
CA TYR A 152 1.04 3.77 10.51
C TYR A 152 2.03 3.40 11.62
N ASN A 153 1.58 3.20 12.87
CA ASN A 153 2.46 2.87 14.00
C ASN A 153 3.22 1.55 13.84
N ASP A 154 2.72 0.63 13.02
CA ASP A 154 3.34 -0.64 12.68
C ASP A 154 4.62 -0.49 11.85
N ILE A 155 4.90 0.69 11.29
CA ILE A 155 6.19 0.99 10.61
C ILE A 155 7.39 0.67 11.49
N TRP A 156 7.30 0.93 12.80
CA TRP A 156 8.42 0.72 13.71
C TRP A 156 8.77 -0.75 13.86
N LYS A 157 7.77 -1.64 13.76
CA LYS A 157 7.98 -3.10 13.77
C LYS A 157 8.62 -3.56 12.46
N LEU A 158 8.15 -3.02 11.33
CA LEU A 158 8.73 -3.31 10.01
C LEU A 158 10.22 -2.91 9.96
N LEU A 159 10.56 -1.73 10.46
CA LEU A 159 11.95 -1.25 10.47
C LEU A 159 12.85 -2.04 11.44
N SER A 160 12.34 -2.49 12.59
CA SER A 160 13.15 -3.23 13.57
C SER A 160 13.30 -4.71 13.22
N ASP A 161 12.19 -5.36 12.87
CA ASP A 161 12.09 -6.82 12.82
C ASP A 161 11.95 -7.32 11.38
N GLY A 162 11.66 -6.43 10.43
CA GLY A 162 11.35 -6.80 9.05
C GLY A 162 9.96 -7.40 8.86
N THR A 163 9.11 -7.34 9.89
CA THR A 163 7.79 -7.95 9.92
C THR A 163 6.73 -6.93 10.28
N LEU A 164 5.52 -7.10 9.75
CA LEU A 164 4.32 -6.38 10.22
C LEU A 164 3.44 -7.30 11.08
N THR A 165 3.61 -8.60 10.93
CA THR A 165 2.87 -9.65 11.59
C THR A 165 3.83 -10.69 12.15
N ASP A 166 3.38 -11.46 13.14
CA ASP A 166 4.09 -12.62 13.67
C ASP A 166 3.08 -13.75 13.90
N SER A 167 3.58 -14.92 14.26
CA SER A 167 2.77 -16.08 14.65
C SER A 167 1.70 -15.74 15.70
N GLY A 168 2.01 -14.84 16.64
CA GLY A 168 1.08 -14.33 17.65
C GLY A 168 0.03 -13.38 17.08
N PHE A 169 0.36 -12.59 16.06
CA PHE A 169 -0.51 -11.61 15.43
C PHE A 169 -1.69 -12.29 14.73
N ALA A 170 -1.47 -13.42 14.07
CA ALA A 170 -2.55 -14.20 13.46
C ALA A 170 -3.61 -14.61 14.51
N ILE A 171 -3.16 -15.11 15.68
CA ILE A 171 -4.04 -15.46 16.79
C ILE A 171 -4.76 -14.22 17.33
N GLN A 172 -4.05 -13.11 17.52
CA GLN A 172 -4.65 -11.86 18.01
C GLN A 172 -5.68 -11.29 17.03
N TYR A 173 -5.41 -11.37 15.73
CA TYR A 173 -6.32 -10.93 14.68
C TYR A 173 -7.59 -11.79 14.67
N VAL A 174 -7.44 -13.12 14.71
CA VAL A 174 -8.56 -14.06 14.84
C VAL A 174 -9.36 -13.78 16.10
N ASN A 175 -8.71 -13.55 17.23
CA ASN A 175 -9.38 -13.22 18.49
C ASN A 175 -10.22 -11.95 18.37
N LYS A 176 -9.66 -10.86 17.85
CA LYS A 176 -10.39 -9.61 17.64
C LYS A 176 -11.56 -9.78 16.67
N ALA A 177 -11.39 -10.58 15.63
CA ALA A 177 -12.48 -10.90 14.70
C ALA A 177 -13.61 -11.65 15.43
N ILE A 178 -13.27 -12.72 16.18
CA ILE A 178 -14.23 -13.47 17.00
C ILE A 178 -14.97 -12.55 17.95
N GLU A 179 -14.25 -11.74 18.76
CA GLU A 179 -14.84 -10.84 19.74
C GLU A 179 -15.84 -9.86 19.11
N ARG A 180 -15.51 -9.25 17.97
CA ARG A 180 -16.41 -8.35 17.25
C ARG A 180 -17.68 -9.04 16.78
N ILE A 181 -17.54 -10.22 16.16
CA ILE A 181 -18.67 -10.97 15.62
C ILE A 181 -19.55 -11.51 16.76
N GLU A 182 -18.95 -12.04 17.82
CA GLU A 182 -19.66 -12.53 19.00
C GLU A 182 -20.40 -11.41 19.72
N HIS A 183 -19.77 -10.25 19.89
CA HIS A 183 -20.40 -9.10 20.50
C HIS A 183 -21.66 -8.69 19.71
N ARG A 184 -21.54 -8.54 18.38
CA ARG A 184 -22.69 -8.23 17.52
C ARG A 184 -23.76 -9.32 17.57
N TYR A 185 -23.36 -10.59 17.50
CA TYR A 185 -24.28 -11.72 17.60
C TYR A 185 -25.03 -11.73 18.93
N ASN A 186 -24.34 -11.51 20.05
CA ASN A 186 -24.93 -11.47 21.37
C ASN A 186 -25.87 -10.27 21.55
N GLN A 187 -25.55 -9.10 20.98
CA GLN A 187 -26.45 -7.96 20.95
C GLN A 187 -27.75 -8.29 20.22
N ILE A 188 -27.67 -8.78 18.97
CA ILE A 188 -28.83 -9.17 18.17
C ILE A 188 -29.65 -10.25 18.90
N ARG A 189 -28.97 -11.26 19.46
CA ARG A 189 -29.59 -12.35 20.23
C ARG A 189 -30.33 -11.84 21.47
N SER A 190 -29.76 -10.91 22.22
CA SER A 190 -30.40 -10.33 23.40
C SER A 190 -31.66 -9.53 23.03
N THR A 191 -31.60 -8.76 21.95
CA THR A 191 -32.72 -7.98 21.42
C THR A 191 -33.87 -8.88 20.96
N LEU A 192 -33.57 -9.99 20.27
CA LEU A 192 -34.59 -10.91 19.74
C LEU A 192 -35.18 -11.83 20.81
N SER A 193 -34.37 -12.32 21.74
CA SER A 193 -34.86 -13.10 22.89
C SER A 193 -35.86 -12.31 23.74
N ASN A 194 -35.67 -10.99 23.84
CA ASN A 194 -36.58 -10.09 24.56
C ASN A 194 -37.87 -9.79 23.78
N LYS A 195 -37.89 -9.99 22.44
CA LYS A 195 -39.04 -9.71 21.57
C LYS A 195 -39.90 -10.95 21.26
N SER A 196 -39.35 -12.17 21.29
CA SER A 196 -40.10 -13.38 20.96
C SER A 196 -40.98 -13.88 22.12
N GLN A 197 -42.18 -14.39 21.81
CA GLN A 197 -43.09 -14.99 22.80
C GLN A 197 -42.99 -16.53 22.86
N SER A 198 -42.62 -17.21 21.76
CA SER A 198 -42.53 -18.67 21.66
C SER A 198 -41.22 -19.24 22.25
N PHE A 199 -41.31 -20.39 22.93
CA PHE A 199 -40.15 -21.11 23.49
C PHE A 199 -39.27 -21.73 22.39
N GLU A 200 -39.87 -22.23 21.31
CA GLU A 200 -39.17 -22.87 20.19
C GLU A 200 -38.39 -21.84 19.37
N ASP A 201 -38.98 -20.67 19.10
CA ASP A 201 -38.29 -19.55 18.47
C ASP A 201 -37.14 -19.06 19.35
N LYS A 202 -37.37 -18.93 20.67
CA LYS A 202 -36.30 -18.58 21.62
C LYS A 202 -35.15 -19.61 21.58
N LEU A 203 -35.45 -20.91 21.49
CA LEU A 203 -34.44 -21.97 21.38
C LEU A 203 -33.70 -21.92 20.05
N ALA A 204 -34.39 -21.73 18.93
CA ALA A 204 -33.78 -21.55 17.62
C ALA A 204 -32.86 -20.32 17.58
N PHE A 205 -33.33 -19.19 18.13
CA PHE A 205 -32.52 -17.98 18.33
C PHE A 205 -31.31 -18.22 19.24
N ILE A 206 -31.47 -18.97 20.33
CA ILE A 206 -30.39 -19.37 21.26
C ILE A 206 -29.33 -20.23 20.55
N MET A 207 -29.74 -21.11 19.65
CA MET A 207 -28.87 -22.01 18.90
C MET A 207 -28.28 -21.37 17.63
N GLY A 208 -28.77 -20.19 17.23
CA GLY A 208 -28.36 -19.52 16.00
C GLY A 208 -28.84 -20.24 14.74
N ILE A 209 -30.01 -20.89 14.84
CA ILE A 209 -30.69 -21.59 13.75
C ILE A 209 -31.82 -20.66 13.27
N ASN A 210 -32.01 -20.56 11.95
CA ASN A 210 -33.15 -19.82 11.41
C ASN A 210 -34.45 -20.56 11.79
N PRO A 211 -35.38 -19.94 12.55
CA PRO A 211 -36.62 -20.60 12.96
C PRO A 211 -37.63 -20.79 11.81
N LYS A 212 -37.41 -20.18 10.64
CA LYS A 212 -38.33 -20.33 9.50
C LYS A 212 -38.54 -21.82 9.20
N SER A 213 -39.80 -22.23 9.23
CA SER A 213 -40.20 -23.58 8.88
C SER A 213 -39.95 -23.82 7.38
N ASN A 214 -39.85 -25.08 6.95
CA ASN A 214 -39.76 -25.39 5.52
C ASN A 214 -40.94 -24.79 4.72
N GLU A 215 -42.12 -24.65 5.33
CA GLU A 215 -43.31 -24.05 4.70
C GLU A 215 -43.14 -22.54 4.44
N ASP A 216 -42.49 -21.81 5.34
CA ASP A 216 -42.20 -20.37 5.16
C ASP A 216 -41.23 -20.12 4.00
N VAL A 217 -40.23 -21.00 3.88
CA VAL A 217 -39.25 -20.98 2.78
C VAL A 217 -39.93 -21.34 1.45
N GLU A 218 -40.86 -22.28 1.45
CA GLU A 218 -41.61 -22.69 0.26
C GLU A 218 -42.58 -21.60 -0.22
N ALA A 219 -43.18 -20.86 0.71
CA ALA A 219 -44.03 -19.70 0.41
C ALA A 219 -43.21 -18.52 -0.18
N GLU A 220 -42.05 -18.18 0.40
CA GLU A 220 -41.16 -17.15 -0.15
C GLU A 220 -40.62 -17.55 -1.53
N ARG A 221 -40.28 -18.84 -1.72
CA ARG A 221 -39.83 -19.37 -3.01
C ARG A 221 -40.91 -19.29 -4.08
N LYS A 222 -42.15 -19.63 -3.72
CA LYS A 222 -43.31 -19.52 -4.61
C LYS A 222 -43.60 -18.07 -4.99
N ALA A 223 -43.45 -17.13 -4.05
CA ALA A 223 -43.58 -15.70 -4.31
C ALA A 223 -42.45 -15.17 -5.23
N MET A 224 -41.22 -15.68 -5.08
CA MET A 224 -40.11 -15.39 -6.00
C MET A 224 -40.35 -15.95 -7.41
N ASP A 225 -40.81 -17.20 -7.52
CA ASP A 225 -41.12 -17.86 -8.80
C ASP A 225 -42.25 -17.11 -9.55
N GLU A 226 -43.29 -16.66 -8.83
CA GLU A 226 -44.37 -15.84 -9.39
C GLU A 226 -43.88 -14.45 -9.84
N PHE A 227 -42.96 -13.84 -9.08
CA PHE A 227 -42.36 -12.56 -9.44
C PHE A 227 -41.44 -12.68 -10.67
N GLU A 228 -40.64 -13.74 -10.75
CA GLU A 228 -39.76 -14.03 -11.89
C GLU A 228 -40.56 -14.32 -13.16
N GLN A 229 -41.64 -15.10 -13.06
CA GLN A 229 -42.57 -15.30 -14.18
C GLN A 229 -43.18 -13.99 -14.69
N LYS A 230 -43.42 -13.03 -13.79
CA LYS A 230 -44.05 -11.75 -14.11
C LYS A 230 -43.07 -10.71 -14.68
N HIS A 231 -41.81 -10.74 -14.26
CA HIS A 231 -40.83 -9.69 -14.54
C HIS A 231 -39.60 -10.16 -15.35
N GLY A 232 -39.49 -11.45 -15.64
CA GLY A 232 -38.50 -12.03 -16.56
C GLY A 232 -37.08 -12.15 -16.01
N TYR A 233 -36.82 -11.66 -14.80
CA TYR A 233 -35.58 -11.85 -14.04
C TYR A 233 -35.78 -11.52 -12.56
N VAL A 234 -34.97 -12.10 -11.68
CA VAL A 234 -34.86 -11.70 -10.27
C VAL A 234 -33.65 -10.79 -10.10
N SER A 235 -33.86 -9.57 -9.57
CA SER A 235 -32.77 -8.67 -9.20
C SER A 235 -31.97 -9.26 -8.03
N TYR A 236 -30.64 -9.31 -8.16
CA TYR A 236 -29.70 -9.80 -7.12
C TYR A 236 -29.82 -9.07 -5.77
N ASN A 237 -30.51 -7.91 -5.73
CA ASN A 237 -30.69 -7.07 -4.56
C ASN A 237 -32.13 -7.01 -4.01
N MET A 238 -33.03 -7.91 -4.42
CA MET A 238 -34.38 -7.94 -3.85
C MET A 238 -34.36 -8.62 -2.46
N LYS A 239 -33.91 -7.87 -1.44
CA LYS A 239 -34.20 -8.22 -0.04
C LYS A 239 -35.70 -8.00 0.17
N LEU A 240 -36.46 -9.06 0.43
CA LEU A 240 -37.79 -8.93 1.03
C LEU A 240 -37.63 -8.11 2.31
N ASN A 241 -38.37 -7.01 2.46
CA ASN A 241 -38.32 -6.05 3.58
C ASN A 241 -38.74 -6.64 4.95
N SER A 242 -38.61 -7.95 5.14
CA SER A 242 -39.03 -8.73 6.30
C SER A 242 -37.91 -9.56 6.95
N SER A 243 -36.64 -9.42 6.51
CA SER A 243 -35.52 -10.09 7.18
C SER A 243 -35.29 -9.47 8.56
N SER A 244 -35.37 -10.30 9.61
CA SER A 244 -34.99 -9.85 10.95
C SER A 244 -33.52 -9.46 11.00
N GLU A 245 -33.09 -8.67 11.99
CA GLU A 245 -31.67 -8.35 12.20
C GLU A 245 -30.78 -9.61 12.28
N LEU A 246 -31.35 -10.75 12.72
CA LEU A 246 -30.66 -12.03 12.68
C LEU A 246 -30.62 -12.63 11.28
N ASP A 247 -31.69 -12.58 10.50
CA ASP A 247 -31.67 -13.04 9.10
C ASP A 247 -30.63 -12.26 8.28
N ASP A 248 -30.51 -10.95 8.52
CA ASP A 248 -29.45 -10.12 7.93
C ASP A 248 -28.05 -10.53 8.41
N PHE A 249 -27.88 -10.84 9.69
CA PHE A 249 -26.62 -11.37 10.21
C PHE A 249 -26.29 -12.76 9.64
N MET A 250 -27.30 -13.59 9.39
CA MET A 250 -27.19 -14.97 8.92
C MET A 250 -27.08 -15.09 7.39
N SER A 251 -27.36 -14.03 6.63
CA SER A 251 -27.41 -14.09 5.15
C SER A 251 -26.15 -13.58 4.43
N ALA A 252 -25.30 -12.71 5.03
CA ALA A 252 -24.08 -12.24 4.36
C ALA A 252 -22.93 -11.79 5.29
N SER A 253 -21.68 -12.09 4.90
CA SER A 253 -20.45 -11.79 5.66
C SER A 253 -19.87 -10.38 5.48
N ARG A 254 -20.21 -9.71 4.37
CA ARG A 254 -19.54 -8.48 3.91
C ARG A 254 -19.55 -7.31 4.89
N ASN A 255 -20.49 -7.29 5.85
CA ASN A 255 -20.66 -6.15 6.75
C ASN A 255 -19.91 -6.28 8.08
N ASN A 256 -19.41 -7.47 8.46
CA ASN A 256 -18.89 -7.71 9.81
C ASN A 256 -17.45 -8.24 9.87
N ILE A 257 -16.98 -8.90 8.83
CA ILE A 257 -15.66 -9.51 8.79
C ILE A 257 -14.95 -9.06 7.52
N ASP A 258 -13.78 -8.43 7.68
CA ASP A 258 -12.88 -8.16 6.56
C ASP A 258 -12.14 -9.46 6.19
N VAL A 259 -12.87 -10.33 5.49
CA VAL A 259 -12.39 -11.64 5.00
C VAL A 259 -11.18 -11.46 4.07
N GLY A 260 -11.13 -10.35 3.33
CA GLY A 260 -10.02 -10.01 2.44
C GLY A 260 -8.70 -9.87 3.18
N LYS A 261 -8.69 -9.30 4.39
CA LYS A 261 -7.47 -9.25 5.21
C LYS A 261 -7.13 -10.56 5.90
N LEU A 262 -8.15 -11.35 6.20
CA LEU A 262 -8.03 -12.57 6.99
C LEU A 262 -7.20 -13.66 6.27
N ILE A 263 -7.28 -13.70 4.94
CA ILE A 263 -6.52 -14.64 4.11
C ILE A 263 -5.01 -14.36 4.09
N TYR A 264 -4.56 -13.14 4.41
CA TYR A 264 -3.13 -12.82 4.49
C TYR A 264 -2.48 -13.26 5.80
N PHE A 265 -3.27 -13.35 6.87
CA PHE A 265 -2.75 -13.69 8.20
C PHE A 265 -2.91 -15.15 8.55
N ILE A 266 -3.77 -15.85 7.82
CA ILE A 266 -4.18 -17.19 8.14
C ILE A 266 -4.01 -18.04 6.90
N GLU A 267 -3.05 -18.95 6.94
CA GLU A 267 -2.94 -19.99 5.93
C GLU A 267 -4.17 -20.91 6.02
N ILE A 268 -4.76 -21.22 4.87
CA ILE A 268 -6.01 -21.98 4.78
C ILE A 268 -5.71 -23.28 4.05
N ASP A 269 -5.91 -24.39 4.75
CA ASP A 269 -5.65 -25.73 4.22
C ASP A 269 -6.95 -26.49 3.93
N ASP A 270 -6.81 -27.71 3.42
CA ASP A 270 -7.95 -28.53 3.02
C ASP A 270 -8.81 -28.97 4.23
N GLU A 271 -8.23 -29.02 5.43
CA GLU A 271 -8.99 -29.30 6.66
C GLU A 271 -9.86 -28.11 7.05
N ASP A 272 -9.38 -26.88 6.88
CA ASP A 272 -10.18 -25.67 7.06
C ASP A 272 -11.38 -25.64 6.09
N ILE A 273 -11.15 -26.02 4.83
CA ILE A 273 -12.22 -26.13 3.82
C ILE A 273 -13.25 -27.18 4.25
N ASN A 274 -12.80 -28.37 4.65
CA ASN A 274 -13.69 -29.45 5.08
C ASN A 274 -14.51 -29.03 6.31
N GLN A 275 -13.90 -28.31 7.24
CA GLN A 275 -14.59 -27.84 8.43
C GLN A 275 -15.62 -26.74 8.12
N LEU A 276 -15.29 -25.81 7.21
CA LEU A 276 -16.26 -24.83 6.70
C LEU A 276 -17.46 -25.51 6.02
N LYS A 277 -17.23 -26.55 5.21
CA LYS A 277 -18.31 -27.35 4.59
C LYS A 277 -19.26 -27.92 5.64
N LYS A 278 -18.72 -28.49 6.73
CA LYS A 278 -19.52 -29.01 7.84
C LYS A 278 -20.33 -27.91 8.53
N PHE A 279 -19.71 -26.79 8.87
CA PHE A 279 -20.42 -25.67 9.51
C PHE A 279 -21.49 -25.08 8.60
N LYS A 280 -21.23 -24.97 7.30
CA LYS A 280 -22.20 -24.53 6.31
C LYS A 280 -23.42 -25.45 6.27
N PHE A 281 -23.20 -26.77 6.22
CA PHE A 281 -24.29 -27.73 6.30
C PHE A 281 -25.12 -27.59 7.60
N ILE A 282 -24.46 -27.37 8.74
CA ILE A 282 -25.13 -27.24 10.06
C ILE A 282 -25.94 -25.95 10.18
N TYR A 283 -25.37 -24.81 9.79
CA TYR A 283 -25.93 -23.48 10.07
C TYR A 283 -26.68 -22.84 8.90
N GLN A 284 -26.46 -23.29 7.66
CA GLN A 284 -27.15 -22.80 6.45
C GLN A 284 -27.96 -23.90 5.73
N GLY A 285 -27.81 -25.17 6.12
CA GLY A 285 -28.60 -26.27 5.56
C GLY A 285 -28.07 -26.80 4.21
N LYS A 286 -28.76 -27.84 3.70
CA LYS A 286 -28.31 -28.66 2.57
C LYS A 286 -28.42 -27.95 1.21
N SER A 287 -29.46 -27.14 1.00
CA SER A 287 -29.69 -26.40 -0.25
C SER A 287 -28.58 -25.39 -0.53
N ASP A 288 -28.27 -24.56 0.47
CA ASP A 288 -27.22 -23.53 0.38
C ASP A 288 -25.83 -24.16 0.22
N PHE A 289 -25.60 -25.30 0.87
CA PHE A 289 -24.38 -26.08 0.68
C PHE A 289 -24.20 -26.52 -0.78
N ILE A 290 -25.23 -27.12 -1.40
CA ILE A 290 -25.15 -27.64 -2.77
C ILE A 290 -24.94 -26.52 -3.80
N ILE A 291 -25.67 -25.41 -3.69
CA ILE A 291 -25.55 -24.26 -4.61
C ILE A 291 -24.10 -23.74 -4.63
N ASN A 292 -23.48 -23.63 -3.44
CA ASN A 292 -22.12 -23.13 -3.32
C ASN A 292 -21.06 -24.14 -3.78
N GLU A 293 -21.26 -25.45 -3.58
CA GLU A 293 -20.38 -26.48 -4.14
C GLU A 293 -20.37 -26.47 -5.68
N ILE A 294 -21.48 -26.11 -6.33
CA ILE A 294 -21.57 -25.97 -7.79
C ILE A 294 -20.75 -24.76 -8.25
N LEU A 295 -20.90 -23.61 -7.60
CA LEU A 295 -20.14 -22.39 -7.86
C LEU A 295 -18.61 -22.58 -7.70
N LEU A 296 -18.18 -23.46 -6.81
CA LEU A 296 -16.75 -23.75 -6.62
C LEU A 296 -16.10 -24.49 -7.79
N LYS A 297 -16.85 -25.32 -8.50
CA LYS A 297 -16.34 -26.13 -9.62
C LYS A 297 -16.09 -25.31 -10.89
N THR A 298 -16.50 -24.04 -10.94
CA THR A 298 -16.44 -23.20 -12.15
C THR A 298 -15.20 -22.31 -12.24
N THR A 299 -14.26 -22.42 -11.29
CA THR A 299 -13.03 -21.60 -11.26
C THR A 299 -11.81 -22.51 -11.21
N ASP A 300 -10.73 -22.19 -11.92
CA ASP A 300 -9.51 -23.03 -11.91
C ASP A 300 -8.46 -22.60 -10.87
N ASN A 301 -8.60 -21.39 -10.31
CA ASN A 301 -7.66 -20.85 -9.31
C ASN A 301 -8.08 -21.23 -7.88
N LYS A 302 -7.19 -21.90 -7.12
CA LYS A 302 -7.42 -22.32 -5.72
C LYS A 302 -7.70 -21.14 -4.77
N HIS A 303 -7.03 -20.00 -4.95
CA HIS A 303 -7.24 -18.81 -4.12
C HIS A 303 -8.59 -18.14 -4.42
N ASP A 304 -8.97 -18.05 -5.69
CA ASP A 304 -10.27 -17.50 -6.10
C ASP A 304 -11.43 -18.38 -5.62
N ARG A 305 -11.28 -19.72 -5.68
CA ARG A 305 -12.22 -20.68 -5.06
C ARG A 305 -12.44 -20.38 -3.58
N LEU A 306 -11.36 -20.23 -2.83
CA LEU A 306 -11.40 -19.99 -1.38
C LEU A 306 -12.06 -18.66 -1.05
N TRP A 307 -11.64 -17.59 -1.73
CA TRP A 307 -12.20 -16.25 -1.53
C TRP A 307 -13.71 -16.22 -1.80
N ARG A 308 -14.15 -16.82 -2.92
CA ARG A 308 -15.58 -16.99 -3.23
C ARG A 308 -16.31 -17.81 -2.18
N TYR A 309 -15.66 -18.84 -1.62
CA TYR A 309 -16.25 -19.67 -0.58
C TYR A 309 -16.55 -18.89 0.70
N PHE A 310 -15.59 -18.10 1.19
CA PHE A 310 -15.77 -17.28 2.38
C PHE A 310 -16.82 -16.17 2.18
N ASN A 311 -16.85 -15.57 0.99
CA ASN A 311 -17.83 -14.53 0.67
C ASN A 311 -19.28 -15.02 0.66
N ASN A 312 -19.49 -16.32 0.45
CA ASN A 312 -20.81 -16.94 0.44
C ASN A 312 -21.14 -17.65 1.78
N CYS A 313 -20.35 -17.47 2.83
CA CYS A 313 -20.64 -18.00 4.15
C CYS A 313 -21.35 -16.95 5.02
N SER A 314 -22.26 -17.41 5.88
CA SER A 314 -22.89 -16.53 6.89
C SER A 314 -21.89 -16.10 7.97
N ASN A 315 -22.19 -15.01 8.68
CA ASN A 315 -21.36 -14.59 9.82
C ASN A 315 -21.26 -15.68 10.90
N LYS A 316 -22.30 -16.51 11.08
CA LYS A 316 -22.29 -17.63 12.02
C LYS A 316 -21.36 -18.76 11.58
N VAL A 317 -21.38 -19.15 10.30
CA VAL A 317 -20.45 -20.14 9.76
C VAL A 317 -19.01 -19.66 9.92
N LEU A 318 -18.76 -18.40 9.57
CA LEU A 318 -17.42 -17.80 9.71
C LEU A 318 -16.98 -17.70 11.17
N LEU A 319 -17.88 -17.36 12.10
CA LEU A 319 -17.57 -17.32 13.52
C LEU A 319 -17.12 -18.68 14.07
N GLU A 320 -17.86 -19.75 13.76
CA GLU A 320 -17.51 -21.10 14.24
C GLU A 320 -16.23 -21.62 13.58
N TRP A 321 -16.01 -21.28 12.31
CA TRP A 321 -14.73 -21.55 11.66
C TRP A 321 -13.57 -20.77 12.27
N LEU A 322 -13.74 -19.48 12.60
CA LEU A 322 -12.70 -18.70 13.26
C LEU A 322 -12.33 -19.28 14.63
N LYS A 323 -13.32 -19.76 15.41
CA LYS A 323 -13.07 -20.47 16.68
C LYS A 323 -12.28 -21.75 16.48
N PHE A 324 -12.65 -22.54 15.47
CA PHE A 324 -11.91 -23.74 15.08
C PHE A 324 -10.47 -23.40 14.67
N LYS A 325 -10.29 -22.40 13.81
CA LYS A 325 -8.97 -21.97 13.34
C LYS A 325 -8.10 -21.41 14.45
N LYS A 326 -8.66 -20.61 15.36
CA LYS A 326 -8.00 -20.16 16.59
C LYS A 326 -7.43 -21.33 17.37
N LYS A 327 -8.25 -22.36 17.62
CA LYS A 327 -7.84 -23.55 18.35
C LYS A 327 -6.69 -24.25 17.64
N ARG A 328 -6.79 -24.46 16.33
CA ARG A 328 -5.71 -25.06 15.53
C ARG A 328 -4.41 -24.26 15.57
N LEU A 329 -4.48 -22.93 15.46
CA LEU A 329 -3.31 -22.07 15.55
C LEU A 329 -2.67 -22.18 16.94
N ILE A 330 -3.47 -22.14 18.02
CA ILE A 330 -2.97 -22.34 19.37
C ILE A 330 -2.30 -23.71 19.50
N ASP A 331 -2.96 -24.78 19.09
CA ASP A 331 -2.42 -26.15 19.18
C ASP A 331 -1.13 -26.30 18.35
N TYR A 332 -1.05 -25.64 17.19
CA TYR A 332 0.14 -25.64 16.33
C TYR A 332 1.35 -24.97 16.99
N TYR A 333 1.14 -23.82 17.64
CA TYR A 333 2.24 -23.07 18.28
C TYR A 333 2.51 -23.48 19.74
N LYS A 334 1.60 -24.21 20.39
CA LYS A 334 1.63 -24.50 21.84
C LYS A 334 2.88 -25.27 22.28
N ASP A 335 3.33 -26.21 21.46
CA ASP A 335 4.47 -27.07 21.78
C ASP A 335 5.78 -26.57 21.14
N MET A 336 5.75 -25.43 20.44
CA MET A 336 6.94 -24.83 19.86
C MET A 336 7.77 -24.12 20.91
N ASP A 337 9.07 -24.38 20.92
CA ASP A 337 10.01 -23.60 21.70
C ASP A 337 10.28 -22.22 21.03
N SER A 338 11.00 -21.36 21.76
CA SER A 338 11.32 -20.01 21.26
C SER A 338 12.12 -19.99 19.95
N MET A 339 12.90 -21.04 19.66
CA MET A 339 13.69 -21.15 18.44
C MET A 339 12.83 -21.59 17.27
N GLN A 340 11.93 -22.54 17.48
CA GLN A 340 10.96 -22.99 16.49
C GLN A 340 9.99 -21.86 16.09
N LEU A 341 9.49 -21.08 17.06
CA LEU A 341 8.67 -19.91 16.78
C LEU A 341 9.40 -18.87 15.92
N ARG A 342 10.69 -18.62 16.21
CA ARG A 342 11.50 -17.71 15.39
C ARG A 342 11.69 -18.21 13.96
N GLU A 343 11.81 -19.52 13.75
CA GLU A 343 11.89 -20.09 12.40
C GLU A 343 10.57 -19.92 11.64
N GLU A 344 9.43 -20.13 12.31
CA GLU A 344 8.11 -19.89 11.73
C GLU A 344 7.90 -18.42 11.37
N ASP A 345 8.31 -17.50 12.25
CA ASP A 345 8.14 -16.06 12.00
C ASP A 345 8.94 -15.57 10.78
N LYS A 346 9.98 -16.31 10.34
CA LYS A 346 10.73 -15.96 9.12
C LYS A 346 9.86 -15.89 7.87
N LYS A 347 8.73 -16.60 7.82
CA LYS A 347 7.80 -16.56 6.68
C LYS A 347 7.05 -15.23 6.55
N TYR A 348 7.08 -14.39 7.58
CA TYR A 348 6.44 -13.07 7.59
C TYR A 348 7.45 -11.93 7.40
N ILE A 349 8.74 -12.25 7.22
CA ILE A 349 9.79 -11.24 7.04
C ILE A 349 9.82 -10.79 5.58
N TYR A 350 9.60 -9.50 5.35
CA TYR A 350 9.71 -8.82 4.06
C TYR A 350 11.18 -8.69 3.59
N SER A 351 11.91 -9.80 3.59
CA SER A 351 13.36 -9.87 3.37
C SER A 351 13.78 -9.34 1.99
N LYS A 352 12.91 -9.44 0.99
CA LYS A 352 13.16 -8.96 -0.38
C LYS A 352 12.67 -7.53 -0.62
N MET A 353 12.21 -6.83 0.40
CA MET A 353 11.76 -5.44 0.31
C MET A 353 12.94 -4.47 0.45
N LEU A 354 12.96 -3.45 -0.39
CA LEU A 354 13.75 -2.23 -0.20
C LEU A 354 12.82 -1.15 0.38
N ILE A 355 13.15 -0.69 1.57
CA ILE A 355 12.49 0.42 2.25
C ILE A 355 13.33 1.68 2.01
N VAL A 356 12.70 2.68 1.42
CA VAL A 356 13.30 3.97 1.12
C VAL A 356 12.58 5.04 1.93
N MET A 357 13.29 5.69 2.84
CA MET A 357 12.74 6.80 3.62
C MET A 357 13.24 8.12 3.05
N CYS A 358 12.34 8.93 2.52
CA CYS A 358 12.66 10.23 1.94
C CYS A 358 12.33 11.34 2.94
N GLY A 359 13.37 12.02 3.41
CA GLY A 359 13.30 13.16 4.32
C GLY A 359 13.67 14.47 3.64
N ASN A 360 13.10 15.57 4.14
CA ASN A 360 13.48 16.91 3.75
C ASN A 360 14.37 17.54 4.83
N VAL A 361 15.34 18.30 4.37
CA VAL A 361 16.15 19.22 5.17
C VAL A 361 15.90 20.64 4.67
N GLU A 362 16.12 21.59 5.56
CA GLU A 362 15.95 23.02 5.33
C GLU A 362 17.30 23.72 5.26
N LYS A 363 17.32 25.00 4.87
CA LYS A 363 18.56 25.78 4.71
C LYS A 363 19.34 25.85 6.02
N GLU A 364 18.63 25.92 7.14
CA GLU A 364 19.17 26.03 8.50
C GLU A 364 19.83 24.74 9.00
N ASP A 365 19.57 23.61 8.33
CA ASP A 365 20.18 22.32 8.69
C ASP A 365 21.61 22.16 8.15
N TYR A 366 22.03 23.03 7.22
CA TYR A 366 23.36 23.01 6.63
C TYR A 366 24.33 23.87 7.44
N ASP A 367 25.54 23.36 7.65
CA ASP A 367 26.65 24.17 8.16
C ASP A 367 27.20 25.12 7.09
N GLU A 368 28.15 25.98 7.48
CA GLU A 368 28.79 26.94 6.56
C GLU A 368 29.52 26.28 5.38
N ASN A 369 29.82 24.97 5.48
CA ASN A 369 30.48 24.18 4.45
C ASN A 369 29.47 23.37 3.61
N GLY A 370 28.16 23.47 3.87
CA GLY A 370 27.13 22.72 3.17
C GLY A 370 26.98 21.26 3.63
N ASN A 371 27.52 20.89 4.80
CA ASN A 371 27.32 19.57 5.40
C ASN A 371 26.11 19.55 6.34
N ILE A 372 25.55 18.36 6.55
CA ILE A 372 24.40 18.15 7.43
C ILE A 372 24.75 17.14 8.53
N ASP A 373 24.49 17.50 9.78
CA ASP A 373 24.40 16.51 10.87
C ASP A 373 23.00 15.89 10.87
N ILE A 374 22.85 14.81 10.10
CA ILE A 374 21.56 14.15 9.95
C ILE A 374 21.07 13.54 11.27
N TYR A 375 21.97 13.07 12.13
CA TYR A 375 21.58 12.50 13.42
C TYR A 375 21.02 13.57 14.35
N LYS A 376 21.59 14.78 14.34
CA LYS A 376 21.03 15.92 15.06
C LYS A 376 19.61 16.23 14.58
N LYS A 377 19.37 16.31 13.26
CA LYS A 377 18.02 16.52 12.71
C LYS A 377 17.06 15.38 13.08
N MET A 378 17.49 14.13 12.99
CA MET A 378 16.66 12.99 13.32
C MET A 378 16.21 12.98 14.78
N ASN A 379 17.08 13.38 15.71
CA ASN A 379 16.75 13.45 17.13
C ASN A 379 15.80 14.60 17.49
N THR A 380 15.62 15.60 16.63
CA THR A 380 14.56 16.61 16.83
C THR A 380 13.19 16.11 16.36
N LEU A 381 13.16 15.13 15.45
CA LEU A 381 11.93 14.60 14.85
C LEU A 381 11.45 13.32 15.54
N PHE A 382 12.37 12.46 15.97
CA PHE A 382 12.09 11.10 16.43
C PHE A 382 12.77 10.79 17.76
N ARG A 383 12.21 9.84 18.50
CA ARG A 383 12.84 9.35 19.72
C ARG A 383 14.14 8.59 19.40
N PRO A 384 15.14 8.61 20.29
CA PRO A 384 16.41 7.92 20.04
C PRO A 384 16.26 6.44 19.67
N GLU A 385 15.33 5.73 20.30
CA GLU A 385 15.05 4.32 19.99
C GLU A 385 14.40 4.14 18.61
N GLN A 386 13.73 5.16 18.08
CA GLN A 386 13.20 5.15 16.72
C GLN A 386 14.30 5.48 15.72
N VAL A 387 15.14 6.48 15.99
CA VAL A 387 16.29 6.84 15.14
C VAL A 387 17.18 5.61 14.88
N SER A 388 17.40 4.77 15.90
CA SER A 388 18.17 3.53 15.75
C SER A 388 17.58 2.53 14.73
N ARG A 389 16.27 2.59 14.46
CA ARG A 389 15.56 1.69 13.51
C ARG A 389 15.68 2.14 12.06
N PHE A 390 16.08 3.38 11.81
CA PHE A 390 16.33 3.87 10.44
C PHE A 390 17.58 3.23 9.81
N GLY A 391 18.39 2.53 10.61
CA GLY A 391 19.67 1.97 10.18
C GLY A 391 20.74 3.04 10.01
N ASN A 392 21.82 2.70 9.30
CA ASN A 392 22.99 3.57 9.14
C ASN A 392 23.21 4.07 7.71
N SER A 393 22.39 3.63 6.75
CA SER A 393 22.53 4.06 5.35
C SER A 393 21.81 5.39 5.12
N TYR A 394 22.45 6.48 5.53
CA TYR A 394 22.01 7.85 5.23
C TYR A 394 22.74 8.36 3.98
N ILE A 395 21.96 8.71 2.97
CA ILE A 395 22.43 9.23 1.69
C ILE A 395 21.90 10.66 1.60
N ILE A 396 22.83 11.61 1.63
CA ILE A 396 22.52 13.04 1.61
C ILE A 396 22.62 13.54 0.18
N TYR A 397 21.52 14.08 -0.34
CA TYR A 397 21.52 14.77 -1.62
C TYR A 397 22.33 16.06 -1.49
N PRO A 398 23.24 16.33 -2.42
CA PRO A 398 24.03 17.55 -2.39
C PRO A 398 23.15 18.76 -2.70
N ILE A 399 23.58 19.92 -2.21
CA ILE A 399 23.13 21.19 -2.78
C ILE A 399 23.74 21.27 -4.19
N LEU A 400 22.88 21.41 -5.20
CA LEU A 400 23.31 21.50 -6.58
C LEU A 400 24.07 22.81 -6.83
N THR A 401 25.11 22.73 -7.64
CA THR A 401 25.87 23.92 -8.06
C THR A 401 25.07 24.76 -9.05
N GLU A 402 25.40 26.05 -9.17
CA GLU A 402 24.77 26.94 -10.17
C GLU A 402 24.93 26.39 -11.59
N ASN A 403 26.07 25.75 -11.91
CA ASN A 403 26.30 25.12 -13.20
C ASN A 403 25.35 23.92 -13.41
N ALA A 404 25.16 23.08 -12.39
CA ALA A 404 24.19 21.98 -12.48
C ALA A 404 22.76 22.50 -12.72
N TYR A 405 22.39 23.63 -12.10
CA TYR A 405 21.10 24.27 -12.39
C TYR A 405 21.01 24.81 -13.82
N LYS A 406 22.07 25.43 -14.35
CA LYS A 406 22.14 25.86 -15.76
C LYS A 406 21.97 24.69 -16.72
N ASP A 407 22.62 23.56 -16.46
CA ASP A 407 22.51 22.35 -17.26
C ASP A 407 21.09 21.77 -17.24
N ILE A 408 20.42 21.80 -16.07
CA ILE A 408 19.02 21.39 -15.93
C ILE A 408 18.10 22.32 -16.75
N ILE A 409 18.25 23.64 -16.61
CA ILE A 409 17.45 24.64 -17.35
C ILE A 409 17.66 24.44 -18.86
N LYS A 410 18.91 24.28 -19.28
CA LYS A 410 19.27 24.05 -20.68
C LYS A 410 18.53 22.84 -21.26
N ARG A 411 18.56 21.70 -20.56
CA ARG A 411 17.88 20.48 -21.03
C ARG A 411 16.37 20.66 -21.11
N GLU A 412 15.76 21.32 -20.12
CA GLU A 412 14.31 21.58 -20.14
C GLU A 412 13.94 22.53 -21.29
N ILE A 413 14.78 23.52 -21.59
CA ILE A 413 14.65 24.40 -22.76
C ILE A 413 14.75 23.62 -24.06
N GLU A 414 15.82 22.83 -24.24
CA GLU A 414 16.05 22.04 -25.44
C GLU A 414 14.91 21.03 -25.66
N PHE A 415 14.46 20.36 -24.60
CA PHE A 415 13.33 19.43 -24.66
C PHE A 415 12.04 20.13 -25.09
N THR A 416 11.74 21.29 -24.51
CA THR A 416 10.53 22.06 -24.84
C THR A 416 10.58 22.60 -26.27
N ILE A 417 11.74 23.12 -26.70
CA ILE A 417 11.95 23.59 -28.08
C ILE A 417 11.77 22.43 -29.07
N ASN A 418 12.38 21.27 -28.82
CA ASN A 418 12.29 20.13 -29.74
C ASN A 418 10.84 19.68 -29.91
N LYS A 419 10.10 19.54 -28.80
CA LYS A 419 8.67 19.22 -28.85
C LYS A 419 7.86 20.25 -29.63
N PHE A 420 8.19 21.53 -29.46
CA PHE A 420 7.50 22.62 -30.13
C PHE A 420 7.82 22.68 -31.64
N LEU A 421 9.06 22.40 -32.03
CA LEU A 421 9.48 22.30 -33.42
C LEU A 421 8.91 21.06 -34.12
N GLU A 422 8.69 19.96 -33.40
CA GLU A 422 7.96 18.81 -33.95
C GLU A 422 6.51 19.15 -34.28
N GLU A 423 5.87 20.03 -33.50
CA GLU A 423 4.46 20.41 -33.69
C GLU A 423 4.25 21.51 -34.73
N TYR A 424 5.18 22.47 -34.84
CA TYR A 424 5.08 23.65 -35.72
C TYR A 424 6.28 23.79 -36.65
N TYR A 425 6.73 22.66 -37.20
CA TYR A 425 7.95 22.57 -37.99
C TYR A 425 7.94 23.52 -39.19
N ASP A 426 6.85 23.55 -39.96
CA ASP A 426 6.77 24.30 -41.21
C ASP A 426 6.88 25.81 -40.98
N GLU A 427 6.31 26.30 -39.88
CA GLU A 427 6.28 27.71 -39.50
C GLU A 427 7.58 28.19 -38.84
N LEU A 428 8.35 27.29 -38.22
CA LEU A 428 9.47 27.65 -37.34
C LEU A 428 10.82 27.05 -37.68
N LYS A 429 10.94 26.24 -38.75
CA LYS A 429 12.22 25.61 -39.17
C LYS A 429 13.40 26.59 -39.33
N ASP A 430 13.13 27.85 -39.67
CA ASP A 430 14.15 28.89 -39.88
C ASP A 430 14.37 29.78 -38.63
N HIS A 431 13.64 29.52 -37.53
CA HIS A 431 13.79 30.27 -36.29
C HIS A 431 14.99 29.74 -35.49
N VAL A 432 15.89 30.65 -35.10
CA VAL A 432 17.04 30.31 -34.26
C VAL A 432 16.74 30.70 -32.82
N PHE A 433 16.68 29.71 -31.93
CA PHE A 433 16.56 29.92 -30.50
C PHE A 433 17.93 30.17 -29.87
N ASP A 434 18.08 31.31 -29.19
CA ASP A 434 19.27 31.62 -28.38
C ASP A 434 19.13 31.00 -26.98
N ILE A 435 19.60 29.76 -26.85
CA ILE A 435 19.50 28.98 -25.61
C ILE A 435 20.19 29.69 -24.44
N ASP A 436 21.36 30.31 -24.67
CA ASP A 436 22.12 30.97 -23.60
C ASP A 436 21.38 32.21 -23.09
N SER A 437 20.77 33.01 -23.98
CA SER A 437 19.91 34.12 -23.56
C SER A 437 18.68 33.63 -22.78
N MET A 438 18.04 32.56 -23.25
CA MET A 438 16.87 31.98 -22.59
C MET A 438 17.19 31.47 -21.17
N ILE A 439 18.32 30.80 -20.98
CA ILE A 439 18.79 30.36 -19.65
C ILE A 439 18.93 31.58 -18.71
N ASN A 440 19.58 32.64 -19.19
CA ASN A 440 19.77 33.86 -18.40
C ASN A 440 18.44 34.54 -18.05
N ASP A 441 17.47 34.54 -18.96
CA ASP A 441 16.15 35.10 -18.70
C ASP A 441 15.36 34.28 -17.68
N VAL A 442 15.41 32.95 -17.74
CA VAL A 442 14.84 32.08 -16.71
C VAL A 442 15.47 32.36 -15.35
N LEU A 443 16.81 32.42 -15.27
CA LEU A 443 17.53 32.68 -14.02
C LEU A 443 17.15 34.02 -13.38
N LYS A 444 16.92 35.08 -14.16
CA LYS A 444 16.47 36.39 -13.64
C LYS A 444 15.09 36.34 -12.98
N THR A 445 14.27 35.35 -13.31
CA THR A 445 12.93 35.21 -12.73
C THR A 445 12.88 34.41 -11.43
N LEU A 446 13.99 33.78 -11.05
CA LEU A 446 14.11 32.99 -9.83
C LEU A 446 14.48 33.87 -8.63
N ASP A 447 14.01 33.48 -7.44
CA ASP A 447 14.41 34.11 -6.19
C ASP A 447 15.90 33.87 -5.90
N LYS A 448 16.55 34.78 -5.16
CA LYS A 448 18.00 34.68 -4.86
C LYS A 448 18.40 33.38 -4.15
N ASP A 449 17.50 32.77 -3.40
CA ASP A 449 17.72 31.55 -2.63
C ASP A 449 17.18 30.28 -3.32
N TYR A 450 16.94 30.31 -4.65
CA TYR A 450 16.35 29.18 -5.39
C TYR A 450 17.13 27.86 -5.24
N ILE A 451 18.44 27.93 -5.01
CA ILE A 451 19.33 26.78 -4.76
C ILE A 451 18.85 25.96 -3.55
N TYR A 452 18.29 26.61 -2.53
CA TYR A 452 17.74 25.96 -1.34
C TYR A 452 16.30 25.46 -1.52
N SER A 453 15.67 25.77 -2.65
CA SER A 453 14.30 25.36 -2.96
C SER A 453 14.24 24.16 -3.94
N GLY A 454 15.41 23.61 -4.29
CA GLY A 454 15.54 22.45 -5.17
C GLY A 454 15.29 22.78 -6.65
N VAL A 455 15.01 21.75 -7.45
CA VAL A 455 14.89 21.85 -8.92
C VAL A 455 13.47 22.24 -9.35
N ARG A 456 12.47 21.95 -8.51
CA ARG A 456 11.05 22.20 -8.84
C ARG A 456 10.75 23.67 -9.23
N PRO A 457 11.19 24.70 -8.49
CA PRO A 457 10.95 26.10 -8.88
C PRO A 457 11.61 26.46 -10.20
N VAL A 458 12.76 25.85 -10.51
CA VAL A 458 13.52 26.07 -11.74
C VAL A 458 12.77 25.53 -12.95
N ILE A 459 12.22 24.32 -12.85
CA ILE A 459 11.36 23.74 -13.90
C ILE A 459 10.11 24.61 -14.08
N SER A 460 9.43 24.98 -13.00
CA SER A 460 8.23 25.83 -13.07
C SER A 460 8.52 27.20 -13.69
N ALA A 461 9.66 27.82 -13.40
CA ALA A 461 10.09 29.08 -14.00
C ALA A 461 10.37 28.92 -15.50
N THR A 462 11.02 27.82 -15.90
CA THR A 462 11.29 27.50 -17.30
C THR A 462 9.99 27.32 -18.07
N GLN A 463 9.04 26.56 -17.54
CA GLN A 463 7.71 26.37 -18.15
C GLN A 463 6.92 27.69 -18.28
N ARG A 464 6.98 28.55 -17.25
CA ARG A 464 6.35 29.88 -17.29
C ARG A 464 7.00 30.78 -18.34
N TYR A 465 8.32 30.69 -18.51
CA TYR A 465 9.02 31.44 -19.55
C TYR A 465 8.50 31.04 -20.94
N PHE A 466 8.39 29.73 -21.23
CA PHE A 466 7.84 29.27 -22.50
C PHE A 466 6.38 29.63 -22.73
N SER A 467 5.54 29.59 -21.69
CA SER A 467 4.12 29.99 -21.83
C SER A 467 3.96 31.46 -22.21
N THR A 468 4.95 32.30 -21.90
CA THR A 468 5.00 33.71 -22.34
C THR A 468 5.69 33.90 -23.70
N LEU A 469 6.67 33.06 -24.03
CA LEU A 469 7.47 33.18 -25.25
C LEU A 469 6.77 32.61 -26.49
N ILE A 470 6.10 31.45 -26.34
CA ILE A 470 5.52 30.69 -27.46
C ILE A 470 4.40 31.46 -28.19
N PRO A 471 3.38 32.02 -27.50
CA PRO A 471 2.26 32.68 -28.20
C PRO A 471 2.67 33.82 -29.16
N PRO A 472 3.50 34.81 -28.77
CA PRO A 472 3.91 35.87 -29.69
C PRO A 472 4.78 35.37 -30.84
N LEU A 473 5.58 34.31 -30.63
CA LEU A 473 6.35 33.68 -31.71
C LEU A 473 5.43 33.04 -32.76
N LEU A 474 4.41 32.29 -32.33
CA LEU A 474 3.42 31.69 -33.22
C LEU A 474 2.65 32.74 -34.01
N ILE A 475 2.15 33.78 -33.35
CA ILE A 475 1.43 34.87 -34.02
C ILE A 475 2.32 35.51 -35.09
N LYS A 476 3.61 35.73 -34.80
CA LYS A 476 4.55 36.31 -35.76
C LYS A 476 4.86 35.37 -36.93
N ALA A 477 4.93 34.07 -36.68
CA ALA A 477 5.16 33.06 -37.72
C ALA A 477 3.95 32.93 -38.65
N LEU A 478 2.74 32.83 -38.10
CA LEU A 478 1.48 32.75 -38.86
C LEU A 478 1.21 34.02 -39.69
N ASN A 479 1.54 35.20 -39.16
CA ASN A 479 1.36 36.47 -39.88
C ASN A 479 2.40 36.73 -40.98
N LYS A 480 3.44 35.89 -41.13
CA LYS A 480 4.40 35.98 -42.25
C LYS A 480 3.90 35.29 -43.52
N GLU A 481 2.79 34.55 -43.46
CA GLU A 481 2.17 33.89 -44.63
C GLU A 481 1.12 34.76 -45.35
N THR A 482 0.96 36.03 -44.96
CA THR A 482 0.21 37.07 -45.70
C THR A 482 1.13 38.19 -46.16
#